data_AF-A0A839ZB79-F1
#
_entry.id   AF-A0A839ZB79-F1
#
_cell.length_a   1.000
_cell.length_b   1.000
_cell.length_c   1.000
_cell.angle_alpha   90.00
_cell.angle_beta   90.00
_cell.angle_gamma   90.00
#
_symmetry.space_group_name_H-M   'P 1'
#
loop_
_entity.id
_entity.type
_entity.pdbx_description
1 polymer ?
#
loop_
_entity_poly.entity_id
_entity_poly.type
_entity_poly.pdbx_seq_one_letter_code
_entity_poly.pdbx_strand_id
1 'polypeptide(L)'
;MSDEFFRASGIDTNAGANNVFVWCRLNGQDSHVLVGSGHVVPAGSVFPPGIKAGQFSVVFPLPFDSSSETIIVTDDKDGKNRLPGVSIMPCVIRAGAGRAMTAAPAVLSVPAPRNNSHRPN
;
A
#
# COMPACT_ATOMS: atom_id res chain seq x y z
N MET A 1 23.29 -5.21 3.01
CA MET A 1 21.87 -5.16 2.61
C MET A 1 21.87 -4.95 1.12
N SER A 2 21.14 -5.73 0.34
CA SER A 2 20.91 -5.44 -1.08
C SER A 2 20.15 -4.11 -1.19
N ASP A 3 20.63 -3.19 -2.01
CA ASP A 3 20.00 -1.88 -2.24
C ASP A 3 18.80 -1.96 -3.22
N GLU A 4 18.35 -3.18 -3.51
CA GLU A 4 17.25 -3.44 -4.43
C GLU A 4 15.90 -3.39 -3.72
N PHE A 5 15.07 -2.45 -4.15
CA PHE A 5 13.70 -2.33 -3.70
C PHE A 5 12.77 -2.99 -4.71
N PHE A 6 11.72 -3.61 -4.18
CA PHE A 6 10.66 -4.22 -4.96
C PHE A 6 9.32 -3.61 -4.57
N ARG A 7 8.36 -3.67 -5.48
CA ARG A 7 6.97 -3.34 -5.24
C ARG A 7 6.11 -4.58 -5.35
N ALA A 8 5.33 -4.84 -4.32
CA ALA A 8 4.19 -5.75 -4.36
C ALA A 8 2.92 -4.93 -4.56
N SER A 9 2.13 -5.23 -5.59
CA SER A 9 0.88 -4.53 -5.86
C SER A 9 -0.20 -5.48 -6.34
N GLY A 10 -1.45 -5.20 -5.98
CA GLY A 10 -2.59 -6.04 -6.32
C GLY A 10 -3.91 -5.44 -5.86
N ILE A 11 -4.96 -6.25 -5.89
CA ILE A 11 -6.29 -5.92 -5.38
C ILE A 11 -6.76 -7.08 -4.50
N ASP A 12 -7.05 -6.82 -3.23
CA ASP A 12 -7.81 -7.72 -2.38
C ASP A 12 -9.27 -7.71 -2.85
N THR A 13 -9.68 -8.76 -3.58
CA THR A 13 -11.04 -8.91 -4.11
C THR A 13 -12.07 -9.20 -3.03
N ASN A 14 -11.64 -9.65 -1.86
CA ASN A 14 -12.54 -9.94 -0.74
C ASN A 14 -12.87 -8.66 0.06
N ALA A 15 -12.13 -7.57 -0.19
CA ALA A 15 -12.29 -6.25 0.43
C ALA A 15 -12.39 -6.27 1.97
N GLY A 16 -11.83 -7.31 2.59
CA GLY A 16 -11.88 -7.55 4.03
C GLY A 16 -10.58 -7.15 4.72
N ALA A 17 -9.48 -7.05 3.96
CA ALA A 17 -8.18 -6.69 4.48
C ALA A 17 -8.09 -5.17 4.73
N ASN A 18 -7.70 -4.78 5.95
CA ASN A 18 -7.29 -3.39 6.23
C ASN A 18 -5.82 -3.15 5.88
N ASN A 19 -5.01 -4.20 5.96
CA ASN A 19 -3.59 -4.18 5.73
C ASN A 19 -3.18 -5.39 4.91
N VAL A 20 -2.08 -5.25 4.18
CA VAL A 20 -1.36 -6.35 3.57
C VAL A 20 0.01 -6.48 4.18
N PHE A 21 0.51 -7.70 4.24
CA PHE A 21 1.81 -8.06 4.78
C PHE A 21 2.63 -8.74 3.69
N VAL A 22 3.86 -8.29 3.51
CA VAL A 22 4.80 -8.85 2.53
C VAL A 22 5.85 -9.62 3.28
N TRP A 23 5.95 -10.90 2.95
CA TRP A 23 6.84 -11.87 3.57
C TRP A 23 7.86 -12.35 2.56
N CYS A 24 9.08 -12.59 3.01
CA CYS A 24 10.12 -13.25 2.25
C CYS A 24 10.38 -14.63 2.85
N ARG A 25 10.25 -15.69 2.05
CA ARG A 25 10.69 -17.04 2.43
C ARG A 25 12.20 -17.16 2.19
N LEU A 26 12.94 -17.52 3.24
CA LEU A 26 14.39 -17.70 3.14
C LEU A 26 14.69 -19.15 2.72
N ASN A 27 15.33 -19.34 1.56
CA ASN A 27 15.99 -20.57 1.09
C ASN A 27 15.38 -21.90 1.58
N GLY A 28 14.09 -22.14 1.26
CA GLY A 28 13.42 -23.41 1.53
C GLY A 28 13.08 -23.69 2.99
N GLN A 29 13.33 -22.76 3.91
CA GLN A 29 12.86 -22.85 5.28
C GLN A 29 11.38 -22.50 5.38
N ASP A 30 10.66 -23.07 6.35
CA ASP A 30 9.29 -22.68 6.67
C ASP A 30 9.22 -21.37 7.47
N SER A 31 10.37 -20.81 7.82
CA SER A 31 10.49 -19.48 8.41
C SER A 31 10.32 -18.40 7.34
N HIS A 32 9.47 -17.42 7.66
CA HIS A 32 9.23 -16.23 6.84
C HIS A 32 9.67 -14.98 7.60
N VAL A 33 10.19 -14.00 6.87
CA VAL A 33 10.55 -12.69 7.42
C VAL A 33 9.57 -11.66 6.89
N LEU A 34 9.00 -10.83 7.77
CA LEU A 34 8.20 -9.69 7.36
C LEU A 34 9.12 -8.61 6.79
N VAL A 35 8.95 -8.30 5.51
CA VAL A 35 9.78 -7.31 4.79
C VAL A 35 9.03 -6.02 4.48
N GLY A 36 7.71 -6.03 4.57
CA GLY A 36 6.90 -4.83 4.38
C GLY A 36 5.45 -5.03 4.80
N SER A 37 4.75 -3.91 4.99
CA SER A 37 3.31 -3.88 5.19
C SER A 37 2.73 -2.59 4.62
N GLY A 38 1.46 -2.59 4.24
CA GLY A 38 0.79 -1.39 3.79
C GLY A 38 -0.72 -1.47 3.88
N HIS A 39 -1.36 -0.32 3.75
CA HIS A 39 -2.81 -0.22 3.78
C HIS A 39 -3.43 -0.64 2.46
N VAL A 40 -4.60 -1.26 2.58
CA VAL A 40 -5.50 -1.53 1.48
C VAL A 40 -6.44 -0.34 1.32
N VAL A 41 -6.77 0.02 0.08
CA VAL A 41 -7.81 1.01 -0.18
C VAL A 41 -9.14 0.47 0.38
N PRO A 42 -9.74 1.13 1.38
CA PRO A 42 -10.93 0.61 2.05
C PRO A 42 -12.11 0.53 1.09
N ALA A 43 -13.14 -0.24 1.44
CA ALA A 43 -14.42 -0.15 0.77
C ALA A 43 -15.03 1.25 0.99
N GLY A 44 -15.42 1.93 -0.09
CA GLY A 44 -15.89 3.31 -0.06
C GLY A 44 -16.61 3.69 -1.34
N SER A 45 -17.38 4.78 -1.31
CA SER A 45 -18.27 5.17 -2.41
C SER A 45 -17.65 6.12 -3.43
N VAL A 46 -16.53 6.79 -3.10
CA VAL A 46 -15.90 7.78 -3.98
C VAL A 46 -14.38 7.62 -3.94
N PHE A 47 -13.81 7.26 -5.10
CA PHE A 47 -12.37 7.23 -5.33
C PHE A 47 -12.00 8.10 -6.52
N PRO A 48 -10.78 8.67 -6.55
CA PRO A 48 -10.23 9.24 -7.78
C PRO A 48 -10.25 8.22 -8.93
N PRO A 49 -10.32 8.66 -10.19
CA PRO A 49 -10.23 7.77 -11.35
C PRO A 49 -9.00 6.87 -11.27
N GLY A 50 -9.21 5.56 -11.48
CA GLY A 50 -8.15 4.55 -11.48
C GLY A 50 -7.81 3.93 -10.12
N ILE A 51 -8.40 4.41 -9.03
CA ILE A 51 -8.28 3.78 -7.71
C ILE A 51 -9.47 2.86 -7.46
N LYS A 52 -9.22 1.66 -6.94
CA LYS A 52 -10.24 0.64 -6.64
C LYS A 52 -10.19 0.25 -5.16
N ALA A 53 -11.35 -0.04 -4.57
CA ALA A 53 -11.40 -0.72 -3.28
C ALA A 53 -10.62 -2.04 -3.34
N GLY A 54 -9.92 -2.38 -2.26
CA GLY A 54 -9.04 -3.54 -2.21
C GLY A 54 -7.65 -3.31 -2.81
N GLN A 55 -7.42 -2.22 -3.55
CA GLN A 55 -6.12 -1.96 -4.17
C GLN A 55 -5.03 -1.71 -3.11
N PHE A 56 -3.83 -2.23 -3.35
CA PHE A 56 -2.67 -1.98 -2.50
C PHE A 56 -1.37 -1.88 -3.32
N SER A 57 -0.37 -1.23 -2.74
CA SER A 57 1.00 -1.18 -3.26
C SER A 57 1.97 -1.00 -2.11
N VAL A 58 2.90 -1.94 -1.92
CA VAL A 58 3.91 -1.92 -0.87
C VAL A 58 5.29 -1.97 -1.50
N VAL A 59 6.15 -1.01 -1.14
CA VAL A 59 7.56 -1.01 -1.54
C VAL A 59 8.39 -1.53 -0.36
N PHE A 60 9.29 -2.47 -0.62
CA PHE A 60 10.09 -3.13 0.41
C PHE A 60 11.49 -3.48 -0.12
N PRO A 61 12.51 -3.54 0.76
CA PRO A 61 13.82 -4.07 0.39
C PRO A 61 13.76 -5.60 0.29
N LEU A 62 14.39 -6.17 -0.73
CA LEU A 62 14.55 -7.63 -0.81
C LEU A 62 15.77 -8.04 0.03
N PRO A 63 15.66 -9.02 0.96
CA PRO A 63 16.80 -9.51 1.72
C PRO A 63 17.89 -10.09 0.81
N PHE A 64 19.13 -10.06 1.27
CA PHE A 64 20.28 -10.61 0.53
C PHE A 64 20.07 -12.11 0.25
N ASP A 65 20.50 -12.57 -0.93
CA ASP A 65 20.30 -13.93 -1.43
C ASP A 65 18.84 -14.41 -1.53
N SER A 66 17.87 -13.50 -1.49
CA SER A 66 16.45 -13.83 -1.71
C SER A 66 16.03 -13.56 -3.15
N SER A 67 15.04 -14.30 -3.63
CA SER A 67 14.44 -14.12 -4.96
C SER A 67 13.07 -13.47 -4.84
N SER A 68 12.65 -12.68 -5.83
CA SER A 68 11.27 -12.17 -5.88
C SER A 68 10.21 -13.29 -5.91
N GLU A 69 10.60 -14.50 -6.35
CA GLU A 69 9.74 -15.69 -6.36
C GLU A 69 9.46 -16.24 -4.95
N THR A 70 10.27 -15.88 -3.95
CA THR A 70 10.06 -16.30 -2.56
C THR A 70 9.15 -15.31 -1.79
N ILE A 71 8.66 -14.28 -2.46
CA ILE A 71 7.78 -13.28 -1.87
C ILE A 71 6.34 -13.80 -1.79
N ILE A 72 5.76 -13.66 -0.61
CA ILE A 72 4.38 -14.00 -0.32
C ILE A 72 3.70 -12.76 0.22
N VAL A 73 2.48 -12.49 -0.23
CA VAL A 73 1.66 -11.37 0.27
C VAL A 73 0.38 -11.90 0.88
N THR A 74 0.06 -11.44 2.08
CA THR A 74 -1.09 -11.92 2.85
C THR A 74 -1.98 -10.79 3.34
N ASP A 75 -3.25 -11.09 3.62
CA ASP A 75 -4.19 -10.18 4.27
C ASP A 75 -4.14 -10.23 5.81
N ASP A 76 -3.49 -11.26 6.35
CA ASP A 76 -3.34 -11.49 7.77
C ASP A 76 -1.88 -11.36 8.22
N LYS A 77 -1.72 -10.98 9.49
CA LYS A 77 -0.42 -10.82 10.14
C LYS A 77 0.29 -12.15 10.44
N ASP A 78 -0.40 -13.29 10.35
CA ASP A 78 0.17 -14.60 10.65
C ASP A 78 0.73 -15.29 9.38
N GLY A 79 0.57 -14.66 8.20
CA GLY A 79 1.10 -15.18 6.93
C GLY A 79 0.31 -16.35 6.34
N LYS A 80 -0.95 -16.55 6.73
CA LYS A 80 -1.75 -17.73 6.36
C LYS A 80 -2.59 -17.53 5.11
N ASN A 81 -3.19 -16.36 4.96
CA ASN A 81 -4.15 -16.03 3.91
C ASN A 81 -3.44 -15.31 2.77
N ARG A 82 -2.97 -16.08 1.80
CA ARG A 82 -2.26 -15.53 0.63
C ARG A 82 -3.22 -14.82 -0.30
N LEU A 83 -2.87 -13.58 -0.65
CA LEU A 83 -3.59 -12.83 -1.67
C LEU A 83 -3.18 -13.36 -3.06
N PRO A 84 -4.16 -13.74 -3.91
CA PRO A 84 -3.88 -14.16 -5.28
C PRO A 84 -3.62 -12.96 -6.19
N GLY A 85 -2.98 -13.19 -7.35
CA GLY A 85 -2.87 -12.20 -8.42
C GLY A 85 -1.97 -10.99 -8.11
N VAL A 86 -1.07 -11.13 -7.14
CA VAL A 86 -0.13 -10.06 -6.76
C VAL A 86 1.01 -9.96 -7.76
N SER A 87 1.32 -8.74 -8.19
CA SER A 87 2.47 -8.44 -9.04
C SER A 87 3.65 -7.99 -8.19
N ILE A 88 4.79 -8.65 -8.35
CA ILE A 88 6.07 -8.30 -7.74
C ILE A 88 6.99 -7.75 -8.83
N MET A 89 7.45 -6.51 -8.69
CA MET A 89 8.31 -5.86 -9.69
C MET A 89 9.49 -5.14 -9.04
N PRO A 90 10.70 -5.18 -9.64
CA PRO A 90 11.80 -4.33 -9.21
C PRO A 90 11.42 -2.85 -9.30
N CYS A 91 11.85 -2.07 -8.31
CA CYS A 91 11.74 -0.63 -8.29
C CYS A 91 13.09 0.00 -8.61
N VAL A 92 13.15 0.78 -9.69
CA VAL A 92 14.31 1.63 -9.97
C VAL A 92 14.20 2.86 -9.08
N ILE A 93 14.74 2.78 -7.86
CA ILE A 93 14.93 3.98 -7.05
C ILE A 93 16.14 4.70 -7.63
N ARG A 94 15.89 5.68 -8.52
CA ARG A 94 16.95 6.60 -8.95
C ARG A 94 17.41 7.38 -7.71
N ALA A 95 18.60 7.06 -7.21
CA ALA A 95 19.28 7.83 -6.19
C ALA A 95 19.38 9.28 -6.68
N GLY A 96 18.49 10.14 -6.17
CA GLY A 96 18.23 11.48 -6.70
C GLY A 96 16.86 12.04 -6.31
N ALA A 97 15.88 11.19 -5.97
CA ALA A 97 14.61 11.64 -5.39
C ALA A 97 14.69 11.80 -3.86
N GLY A 98 15.73 12.49 -3.37
CA GLY A 98 15.78 13.00 -2.01
C GLY A 98 14.86 14.21 -1.86
N ARG A 99 13.54 13.99 -1.91
CA ARG A 99 12.56 14.91 -1.35
C ARG A 99 11.58 14.09 -0.54
N ALA A 100 11.77 14.11 0.77
CA ALA A 100 10.75 13.70 1.71
C ALA A 100 9.41 14.33 1.27
N MET A 101 8.46 13.49 0.86
CA MET A 101 7.06 13.91 0.83
C MET A 101 6.62 14.01 2.29
N THR A 102 6.93 15.13 2.94
CA THR A 102 6.12 15.61 4.04
C THR A 102 4.70 15.70 3.51
N ALA A 103 3.83 14.79 3.94
CA ALA A 103 2.41 14.88 3.69
C ALA A 103 1.97 16.30 4.09
N ALA A 104 1.57 17.09 3.09
CA ALA A 104 0.97 18.38 3.36
C ALA A 104 -0.30 18.12 4.17
N PRO A 105 -0.54 18.84 5.28
CA PRO A 105 -1.80 18.70 5.99
C PRO A 105 -2.91 19.09 5.02
N ALA A 106 -3.91 18.22 4.87
CA ALA A 106 -5.11 18.55 4.12
C ALA A 106 -5.80 19.70 4.85
N VAL A 107 -5.65 20.92 4.34
CA VAL A 107 -6.45 22.05 4.80
C VAL A 107 -7.87 21.78 4.32
N LEU A 108 -8.74 21.41 5.26
CA LEU A 108 -10.16 21.34 5.07
C LEU A 108 -10.67 22.78 4.83
N SER A 109 -10.75 23.18 3.56
CA SER A 109 -11.41 24.43 3.18
C SER A 109 -12.91 24.28 3.41
N VAL A 110 -13.38 24.65 4.60
CA VAL A 110 -14.81 24.82 4.89
C VAL A 110 -15.32 25.99 4.04
N PRO A 111 -16.33 25.82 3.17
CA PRO A 111 -16.94 26.94 2.49
C PRO A 111 -17.65 27.84 3.51
N ALA A 112 -17.40 29.15 3.44
CA ALA A 112 -18.07 30.13 4.29
C ALA A 112 -19.60 30.05 4.16
N PRO A 113 -20.37 30.24 5.25
CA PRO A 113 -21.82 30.23 5.19
C PRO A 113 -22.34 31.40 4.34
N ARG A 114 -23.21 31.10 3.37
CA ARG A 114 -23.99 32.12 2.64
C ARG A 114 -24.97 32.77 3.61
N ASN A 115 -24.71 34.02 3.97
CA ASN A 115 -25.66 34.83 4.71
C ASN A 115 -26.78 35.30 3.76
N ASN A 116 -27.93 34.62 3.80
CA ASN A 116 -29.17 35.15 3.23
C ASN A 116 -29.76 36.13 4.24
N SER A 117 -29.40 37.40 4.11
CA SER A 117 -30.09 38.50 4.80
C SER A 117 -31.49 38.65 4.22
N HIS A 118 -32.43 37.94 4.84
CA HIS A 118 -33.85 38.17 4.67
C HIS A 118 -34.18 39.54 5.26
N ARG A 119 -34.64 40.46 4.41
CA ARG A 119 -35.17 41.77 4.79
C ARG A 119 -36.55 41.57 5.42
N PRO A 120 -36.86 42.22 6.55
CA PRO A 120 -38.23 42.61 6.82
C PRO A 120 -38.34 44.13 7.01
N ASN A 121 -39.32 44.67 6.28
CA ASN A 121 -40.03 45.95 6.40
C ASN A 121 -39.25 47.20 6.82
#